data_AF-A0A4W6E0W8-F1
#
_entry.id   AF-A0A4W6E0W8-F1
#
_cell.length_a   1.000
_cell.length_b   1.000
_cell.length_c   1.000
_cell.angle_alpha   90.00
_cell.angle_beta   90.00
_cell.angle_gamma   90.00
#
_symmetry.space_group_name_H-M   'P 1'
#
loop_
_entity.id
_entity.type
_entity.pdbx_description
1 polymer ?
#
loop_
_entity_poly.entity_id
_entity_poly.type
_entity_poly.pdbx_seq_one_letter_code
_entity_poly.pdbx_strand_id
1 'polypeptide(L)'
;MLVGLEIWTDRDYIYVDLDSEKTLDNFLVWRQADLLKRKKHDNAQFVTGKDFDTDTVGLANKFAMCTENSGGVNQDHHHNLIGLASTIAHEMGHNFGLSHDATGCMCGPSFSIKAFPEFFSSCSVEQLAEFMERAQPNCLDKPISVKTFAVGPRCGNALLDDGEECDCGTVEECKNPCCDASTCRLTIGSQCAHGQCCDSCQVLSLPSASDCDLPEYCTGVSENCPADSFEMNGKPCYDQAEGYCYNGQCPTHEQHCWRLFGLGAKVGPDVCFDLTRRGEEGANCGRSKFGYTACTPQNFKCGSIYCGGGGESITGKRAAYTVFGIECKLAVDDDKTRNMDMVPKGAKCGPNKVCLQNRCVDVSVYGKKEDCAKKCNNNGVCNHKNECHCNAGWAPPYCDTQYADLPQGTELFTGFDSVAVNVCKQQVSEQVWCYYSPSSKEHKCLNQIP
;
A
#
# COMPACT_ATOMS: atom_id res chain seq x y z
N MET A 1 -8.85 10.23 9.14
CA MET A 1 -8.34 10.75 10.43
C MET A 1 -7.67 12.10 10.21
N LEU A 2 -7.93 13.10 11.05
CA LEU A 2 -7.39 14.46 10.87
C LEU A 2 -6.10 14.68 11.69
N VAL A 3 -4.95 14.68 11.02
CA VAL A 3 -3.62 14.79 11.66
C VAL A 3 -3.08 16.23 11.80
N GLY A 4 -3.79 17.20 11.23
CA GLY A 4 -3.48 18.63 11.31
C GLY A 4 -4.60 19.45 10.66
N LEU A 5 -4.73 20.70 11.08
CA LEU A 5 -5.67 21.69 10.55
C LEU A 5 -4.94 23.03 10.47
N GLU A 6 -5.19 23.78 9.40
CA GLU A 6 -4.66 25.13 9.21
C GLU A 6 -5.77 26.04 8.68
N ILE A 7 -5.88 27.23 9.26
CA ILE A 7 -6.87 28.23 8.87
C ILE A 7 -6.11 29.50 8.52
N TRP A 8 -6.30 29.99 7.30
CA TRP A 8 -5.61 31.16 6.77
C TRP A 8 -6.29 32.45 7.21
N THR A 9 -6.12 32.84 8.47
CA THR A 9 -6.79 34.01 9.06
C THR A 9 -6.27 35.35 8.56
N ASP A 10 -5.00 35.42 8.16
CA ASP A 10 -4.31 36.68 7.86
C ASP A 10 -4.36 37.03 6.37
N ARG A 11 -4.23 36.02 5.50
CA ARG A 11 -4.30 36.08 4.04
C ARG A 11 -4.30 34.68 3.45
N ASP A 12 -4.78 34.53 2.22
CA ASP A 12 -4.55 33.32 1.42
C ASP A 12 -3.06 33.16 1.08
N TYR A 13 -2.54 31.93 1.16
CA TYR A 13 -1.16 31.61 0.75
C TYR A 13 -1.05 31.18 -0.71
N ILE A 14 -2.19 31.02 -1.40
CA ILE A 14 -2.32 30.78 -2.83
C ILE A 14 -3.33 31.76 -3.44
N TYR A 15 -3.32 31.91 -4.76
CA TYR A 15 -4.43 32.55 -5.45
C TYR A 15 -5.56 31.54 -5.66
N VAL A 16 -6.70 31.75 -4.98
CA VAL A 16 -7.92 30.98 -5.17
C VAL A 16 -8.69 31.57 -6.36
N ASP A 17 -8.68 30.87 -7.49
CA ASP A 17 -9.41 31.24 -8.72
C ASP A 17 -10.87 30.71 -8.63
N LEU A 18 -11.75 31.15 -9.53
CA LEU A 18 -13.07 30.51 -9.70
C LEU A 18 -12.93 29.23 -10.53
N ASP A 19 -11.89 29.15 -11.35
CA ASP A 19 -11.46 27.92 -12.00
C ASP A 19 -10.87 26.95 -10.97
N SER A 20 -11.55 25.80 -10.80
CA SER A 20 -11.16 24.76 -9.84
C SER A 20 -9.88 24.03 -10.23
N GLU A 21 -9.56 23.90 -11.53
CA GLU A 21 -8.29 23.32 -11.99
C GLU A 21 -7.12 24.21 -11.56
N LYS A 22 -7.21 25.52 -11.80
CA LYS A 22 -6.17 26.48 -11.37
C LYS A 22 -6.02 26.52 -9.85
N THR A 23 -7.11 26.42 -9.10
CA THR A 23 -7.07 26.41 -7.64
C THR A 23 -6.43 25.13 -7.10
N LEU A 24 -6.73 23.98 -7.70
CA LEU A 24 -6.10 22.70 -7.35
C LEU A 24 -4.59 22.72 -7.62
N ASP A 25 -4.18 23.17 -8.81
CA ASP A 25 -2.75 23.32 -9.17
C ASP A 25 -2.01 24.22 -8.17
N ASN A 26 -2.56 25.42 -7.90
CA ASN A 26 -1.99 26.35 -6.94
C ASN A 26 -1.87 25.74 -5.52
N PHE A 27 -2.90 25.02 -5.08
CA PHE A 27 -2.92 24.35 -3.77
C PHE A 27 -1.88 23.22 -3.66
N LEU A 28 -1.77 22.36 -4.68
CA LEU A 28 -0.82 21.25 -4.68
C LEU A 28 0.63 21.76 -4.76
N VAL A 29 0.90 22.79 -5.56
CA VAL A 29 2.21 23.46 -5.59
C VAL A 29 2.57 24.04 -4.22
N TRP A 30 1.63 24.70 -3.53
CA TRP A 30 1.85 25.17 -2.16
C TRP A 30 2.07 24.03 -1.16
N ARG A 31 1.29 22.94 -1.24
CA ARG A 31 1.43 21.74 -0.41
C ARG A 31 2.85 21.18 -0.48
N GLN A 32 3.41 21.07 -1.69
CA GLN A 32 4.77 20.59 -1.95
C GLN A 32 5.84 21.61 -1.53
N ALA A 33 5.62 22.89 -1.81
CA ALA A 33 6.57 23.94 -1.51
C ALA A 33 6.69 24.25 -0.01
N ASP A 34 5.64 24.05 0.77
CA ASP A 34 5.55 24.45 2.19
C ASP A 34 5.05 23.32 3.11
N LEU A 35 3.77 22.92 3.00
CA LEU A 35 3.11 22.06 4.01
C LEU A 35 3.84 20.73 4.26
N LEU A 36 4.23 20.02 3.19
CA LEU A 36 4.94 18.74 3.29
C LEU A 36 6.30 18.85 3.99
N LYS A 37 6.95 20.02 3.96
CA LYS A 37 8.27 20.24 4.60
C LYS A 37 8.18 20.43 6.12
N ARG A 38 7.00 20.81 6.63
CA ARG A 38 6.78 21.11 8.06
C ARG A 38 5.84 20.16 8.78
N LYS A 39 5.01 19.40 8.06
CA LYS A 39 4.06 18.45 8.64
C LYS A 39 3.93 17.20 7.76
N LYS A 40 4.31 16.03 8.27
CA LYS A 40 3.99 14.73 7.63
C LYS A 40 2.48 14.52 7.66
N HIS A 41 1.92 14.24 6.49
CA HIS A 41 0.50 13.94 6.25
C HIS A 41 0.35 13.26 4.88
N ASP A 42 -0.66 12.42 4.74
CA ASP A 42 -0.79 11.50 3.59
C ASP A 42 -1.57 12.13 2.43
N ASN A 43 -2.56 12.95 2.77
CA ASN A 43 -3.47 13.67 1.89
C ASN A 43 -3.83 15.03 2.50
N ALA A 44 -4.05 16.06 1.69
CA ALA A 44 -4.53 17.36 2.16
C ALA A 44 -5.75 17.83 1.35
N GLN A 45 -6.76 18.34 2.03
CA GLN A 45 -8.00 18.82 1.42
C GLN A 45 -8.16 20.30 1.73
N PHE A 46 -8.20 21.13 0.69
CA PHE A 46 -8.45 22.56 0.79
C PHE A 46 -9.96 22.79 0.80
N VAL A 47 -10.44 23.68 1.67
CA VAL A 47 -11.83 24.10 1.75
C VAL A 47 -11.90 25.60 1.51
N THR A 48 -12.77 26.04 0.60
CA THR A 48 -12.96 27.45 0.27
C THR A 48 -14.43 27.86 0.34
N GLY A 49 -14.67 29.10 0.76
CA GLY A 49 -15.98 29.76 0.67
C GLY A 49 -16.17 30.56 -0.62
N LYS A 50 -15.29 30.40 -1.63
CA LYS A 50 -15.54 30.90 -2.99
C LYS A 50 -16.33 29.86 -3.77
N ASP A 51 -17.31 30.32 -4.52
CA ASP A 51 -17.98 29.49 -5.52
C ASP A 51 -17.05 29.27 -6.72
N PHE A 52 -16.89 28.02 -7.15
CA PHE A 52 -16.18 27.71 -8.39
C PHE A 52 -17.08 27.94 -9.61
N ASP A 53 -16.47 28.09 -10.78
CA ASP A 53 -17.18 28.21 -12.05
C ASP A 53 -17.91 26.90 -12.41
N THR A 54 -19.06 27.02 -13.08
CA THR A 54 -19.96 25.92 -13.50
C THR A 54 -20.61 25.18 -12.32
N ASP A 55 -20.92 23.89 -12.45
CA ASP A 55 -21.57 23.06 -11.42
C ASP A 55 -20.54 22.31 -10.54
N THR A 56 -19.25 22.66 -10.64
CA THR A 56 -18.16 21.97 -9.94
C THR A 56 -18.07 22.43 -8.49
N VAL A 57 -18.34 21.52 -7.54
CA VAL A 57 -18.21 21.80 -6.08
C VAL A 57 -16.90 21.30 -5.47
N GLY A 58 -16.12 20.52 -6.20
CA GLY A 58 -14.82 19.99 -5.76
C GLY A 58 -13.99 19.49 -6.94
N LEU A 59 -12.68 19.33 -6.72
CA LEU A 59 -11.78 18.74 -7.70
C LEU A 59 -10.54 18.10 -7.03
N ALA A 60 -10.17 16.90 -7.48
CA ALA A 60 -8.98 16.19 -7.05
C ALA A 60 -8.36 15.34 -8.15
N ASN A 61 -7.03 15.15 -8.08
CA ASN A 61 -6.31 14.30 -9.03
C ASN A 61 -6.61 12.82 -8.80
N LYS A 62 -6.96 12.10 -9.88
CA LYS A 62 -7.10 10.63 -9.86
C LYS A 62 -5.77 9.95 -9.52
N PHE A 63 -5.83 8.84 -8.76
CA PHE A 63 -4.69 7.98 -8.41
C PHE A 63 -3.54 8.68 -7.64
N ALA A 64 -3.82 9.83 -7.03
CA ALA A 64 -2.81 10.67 -6.39
C ALA A 64 -2.55 10.34 -4.90
N MET A 65 -3.26 9.40 -4.28
CA MET A 65 -3.03 9.04 -2.88
C MET A 65 -1.57 8.64 -2.61
N CYS A 66 -1.00 9.08 -1.48
CA CYS A 66 0.42 8.96 -1.11
C CYS A 66 1.44 9.68 -2.02
N THR A 67 1.04 10.45 -3.04
CA THR A 67 1.96 11.20 -3.90
C THR A 67 2.16 12.66 -3.44
N GLU A 68 3.11 13.36 -4.07
CA GLU A 68 3.24 14.81 -3.97
C GLU A 68 1.95 15.57 -4.41
N ASN A 69 1.12 14.95 -5.26
CA ASN A 69 -0.19 15.46 -5.72
C ASN A 69 -1.39 14.98 -4.88
N SER A 70 -1.17 14.31 -3.74
CA SER A 70 -2.23 13.77 -2.87
C SER A 70 -3.05 14.88 -2.19
N GLY A 71 -4.13 15.30 -2.84
CA GLY A 71 -5.09 16.24 -2.29
C GLY A 71 -6.23 16.62 -3.24
N GLY A 72 -7.10 17.49 -2.74
CA GLY A 72 -8.25 18.03 -3.46
C GLY A 72 -8.63 19.42 -2.96
N VAL A 73 -9.47 20.11 -3.74
CA VAL A 73 -10.09 21.41 -3.40
C VAL A 73 -11.60 21.23 -3.32
N ASN A 74 -12.25 21.89 -2.36
CA ASN A 74 -13.65 21.68 -2.01
C ASN A 74 -14.32 23.03 -1.72
N GLN A 75 -15.48 23.28 -2.30
CA GLN A 75 -16.32 24.44 -2.00
C GLN A 75 -17.23 24.13 -0.80
N ASP A 76 -17.38 25.08 0.12
CA ASP A 76 -18.40 25.02 1.19
C ASP A 76 -19.77 25.45 0.63
N HIS A 77 -20.34 24.62 -0.25
CA HIS A 77 -21.48 24.96 -1.11
C HIS A 77 -22.86 24.90 -0.44
N HIS A 78 -22.95 24.43 0.81
CA HIS A 78 -24.24 24.22 1.47
C HIS A 78 -24.17 24.41 2.99
N HIS A 79 -25.18 25.07 3.58
CA HIS A 79 -25.33 25.24 5.04
C HIS A 79 -25.43 23.94 5.87
N ASN A 80 -25.39 22.77 5.22
CA ASN A 80 -25.43 21.46 5.87
C ASN A 80 -24.04 20.86 5.71
N LEU A 81 -23.34 20.66 6.83
CA LEU A 81 -21.97 20.14 6.88
C LEU A 81 -21.82 18.78 6.18
N ILE A 82 -22.89 18.01 6.04
CA ILE A 82 -22.91 16.75 5.27
C ILE A 82 -22.61 17.00 3.78
N GLY A 83 -22.98 18.15 3.21
CA GLY A 83 -22.68 18.51 1.83
C GLY A 83 -21.18 18.66 1.58
N LEU A 84 -20.51 19.47 2.41
CA LEU A 84 -19.04 19.61 2.37
C LEU A 84 -18.34 18.28 2.68
N ALA A 85 -18.80 17.52 3.68
CA ALA A 85 -18.24 16.21 4.01
C ALA A 85 -18.37 15.20 2.86
N SER A 86 -19.50 15.22 2.14
CA SER A 86 -19.73 14.39 0.95
C SER A 86 -18.79 14.78 -0.19
N THR A 87 -18.57 16.07 -0.42
CA THR A 87 -17.60 16.54 -1.42
C THR A 87 -16.17 16.11 -1.06
N ILE A 88 -15.74 16.31 0.20
CA ILE A 88 -14.41 15.87 0.65
C ILE A 88 -14.24 14.34 0.49
N ALA A 89 -15.27 13.55 0.81
CA ALA A 89 -15.23 12.10 0.63
C ALA A 89 -15.14 11.69 -0.86
N HIS A 90 -15.84 12.41 -1.74
CA HIS A 90 -15.80 12.22 -3.19
C HIS A 90 -14.40 12.55 -3.77
N GLU A 91 -13.83 13.70 -3.40
CA GLU A 91 -12.50 14.12 -3.86
C GLU A 91 -11.38 13.21 -3.32
N MET A 92 -11.49 12.74 -2.07
CA MET A 92 -10.59 11.70 -1.56
C MET A 92 -10.76 10.38 -2.33
N GLY A 93 -11.99 10.04 -2.74
CA GLY A 93 -12.27 8.90 -3.62
C GLY A 93 -11.52 9.02 -4.96
N HIS A 94 -11.53 10.20 -5.58
CA HIS A 94 -10.69 10.46 -6.76
C HIS A 94 -9.21 10.23 -6.46
N ASN A 95 -8.66 10.71 -5.33
CA ASN A 95 -7.27 10.41 -4.98
C ASN A 95 -6.96 8.90 -4.87
N PHE A 96 -7.93 8.07 -4.48
CA PHE A 96 -7.85 6.59 -4.52
C PHE A 96 -8.08 5.97 -5.91
N GLY A 97 -8.20 6.78 -6.97
CA GLY A 97 -8.38 6.31 -8.35
C GLY A 97 -9.82 6.08 -8.78
N LEU A 98 -10.80 6.30 -7.91
CA LEU A 98 -12.21 6.07 -8.24
C LEU A 98 -12.67 7.05 -9.33
N SER A 99 -13.47 6.53 -10.25
CA SER A 99 -14.18 7.29 -11.28
C SER A 99 -15.65 7.46 -10.88
N HIS A 100 -16.35 8.43 -11.48
CA HIS A 100 -17.80 8.59 -11.27
C HIS A 100 -18.57 7.33 -11.68
N ASP A 101 -19.68 7.09 -10.99
CA ASP A 101 -20.54 5.93 -11.26
C ASP A 101 -21.13 5.96 -12.68
N ALA A 102 -21.09 4.81 -13.34
CA ALA A 102 -21.74 4.58 -14.62
C ALA A 102 -23.07 3.82 -14.44
N THR A 103 -23.85 3.73 -15.52
CA THR A 103 -25.09 2.95 -15.57
C THR A 103 -24.85 1.51 -15.14
N GLY A 104 -25.46 1.10 -14.02
CA GLY A 104 -25.34 -0.26 -13.46
C GLY A 104 -24.67 -0.32 -12.09
N CYS A 105 -24.01 0.76 -11.64
CA CYS A 105 -23.49 0.86 -10.29
C CYS A 105 -24.64 0.96 -9.26
N MET A 106 -24.54 0.21 -8.15
CA MET A 106 -25.58 0.15 -7.12
C MET A 106 -25.10 0.78 -5.81
N CYS A 107 -25.89 1.68 -5.24
CA CYS A 107 -25.55 2.41 -4.01
C CYS A 107 -26.58 2.12 -2.90
N GLY A 108 -26.14 1.48 -1.83
CA GLY A 108 -26.92 1.28 -0.60
C GLY A 108 -28.25 0.50 -0.76
N PRO A 109 -29.10 0.48 0.29
CA PRO A 109 -30.46 -0.04 0.21
C PRO A 109 -31.36 0.92 -0.60
N SER A 110 -32.16 0.38 -1.52
CA SER A 110 -32.86 1.12 -2.60
C SER A 110 -33.96 2.13 -2.20
N PHE A 111 -34.04 2.54 -0.94
CA PHE A 111 -35.10 3.39 -0.38
C PHE A 111 -34.63 4.76 0.15
N SER A 112 -33.32 5.08 0.08
CA SER A 112 -32.77 6.33 0.61
C SER A 112 -32.57 7.39 -0.46
N ILE A 113 -33.63 8.17 -0.75
CA ILE A 113 -33.50 9.44 -1.48
C ILE A 113 -32.98 10.51 -0.49
N LYS A 114 -31.67 10.48 -0.22
CA LYS A 114 -30.97 11.52 0.55
C LYS A 114 -30.34 12.53 -0.41
N ALA A 115 -30.25 13.79 0.01
CA ALA A 115 -29.65 14.86 -0.80
C ALA A 115 -28.14 14.69 -1.00
N PHE A 116 -27.48 13.96 -0.09
CA PHE A 116 -26.06 13.61 -0.16
C PHE A 116 -25.91 12.09 0.04
N PRO A 117 -25.05 11.41 -0.73
CA PRO A 117 -24.80 9.98 -0.57
C PRO A 117 -24.01 9.68 0.71
N GLU A 118 -24.40 8.62 1.42
CA GLU A 118 -23.72 8.13 2.63
C GLU A 118 -22.92 6.84 2.38
N PHE A 119 -23.06 6.24 1.20
CA PHE A 119 -22.46 4.96 0.83
C PHE A 119 -21.77 5.06 -0.52
N PHE A 120 -20.58 4.48 -0.63
CA PHE A 120 -19.96 4.18 -1.92
C PHE A 120 -20.79 3.15 -2.70
N SER A 121 -20.72 3.21 -4.02
CA SER A 121 -21.32 2.23 -4.91
C SER A 121 -20.54 0.92 -4.95
N SER A 122 -21.17 -0.14 -5.47
CA SER A 122 -20.46 -1.39 -5.80
C SER A 122 -19.23 -1.15 -6.70
N CYS A 123 -19.38 -0.30 -7.72
CA CYS A 123 -18.29 0.06 -8.64
C CYS A 123 -17.15 0.82 -7.95
N SER A 124 -17.48 1.70 -6.98
CA SER A 124 -16.49 2.46 -6.21
C SER A 124 -15.70 1.54 -5.26
N VAL A 125 -16.37 0.57 -4.64
CA VAL A 125 -15.73 -0.43 -3.77
C VAL A 125 -14.81 -1.35 -4.57
N GLU A 126 -15.23 -1.80 -5.76
CA GLU A 126 -14.40 -2.60 -6.67
C GLU A 126 -13.16 -1.82 -7.14
N GLN A 127 -13.31 -0.56 -7.56
CA GLN A 127 -12.19 0.31 -7.94
C GLN A 127 -11.22 0.58 -6.78
N LEU A 128 -11.72 0.78 -5.56
CA LEU A 128 -10.88 0.97 -4.38
C LEU A 128 -10.04 -0.29 -4.09
N ALA A 129 -10.65 -1.48 -4.17
CA ALA A 129 -9.94 -2.74 -4.00
C ALA A 129 -8.83 -2.91 -5.06
N GLU A 130 -9.15 -2.65 -6.34
CA GLU A 130 -8.17 -2.72 -7.44
C GLU A 130 -7.01 -1.73 -7.25
N PHE A 131 -7.30 -0.50 -6.77
CA PHE A 131 -6.27 0.48 -6.45
C PHE A 131 -5.35 0.01 -5.32
N MET A 132 -5.90 -0.48 -4.22
CA MET A 132 -5.10 -0.96 -3.09
C MET A 132 -4.18 -2.12 -3.51
N GLU A 133 -4.69 -3.06 -4.30
CA GLU A 133 -3.96 -4.22 -4.82
C GLU A 133 -2.81 -3.82 -5.77
N ARG A 134 -3.08 -2.91 -6.72
CA ARG A 134 -2.12 -2.48 -7.75
C ARG A 134 -1.11 -1.45 -7.25
N ALA A 135 -1.58 -0.44 -6.50
CA ALA A 135 -0.73 0.66 -6.04
C ALA A 135 0.12 0.25 -4.83
N GLN A 136 -0.43 -0.52 -3.89
CA GLN A 136 0.18 -0.84 -2.59
C GLN A 136 0.69 0.43 -1.86
N PRO A 137 -0.23 1.37 -1.51
CA PRO A 137 0.13 2.67 -0.93
C PRO A 137 0.73 2.54 0.47
N ASN A 138 2.03 2.84 0.59
CA ASN A 138 2.82 2.72 1.83
C ASN A 138 2.72 3.91 2.80
N CYS A 139 1.81 4.87 2.57
CA CYS A 139 1.60 5.99 3.50
C CYS A 139 0.40 5.77 4.44
N LEU A 140 -0.44 4.76 4.18
CA LEU A 140 -1.72 4.57 4.88
C LEU A 140 -1.61 3.72 6.16
N ASP A 141 -0.39 3.38 6.57
CA ASP A 141 -0.13 2.64 7.82
C ASP A 141 -0.67 3.41 9.03
N LYS A 142 -1.30 2.68 9.97
CA LYS A 142 -1.85 3.29 11.20
C LYS A 142 -0.73 3.99 11.98
N PRO A 143 -0.77 5.32 12.17
CA PRO A 143 0.28 6.01 12.91
C PRO A 143 0.31 5.60 14.38
N ILE A 144 1.53 5.37 14.87
CA ILE A 144 1.84 4.78 16.19
C ILE A 144 1.31 5.61 17.37
N SER A 145 1.16 6.93 17.20
CA SER A 145 0.48 7.80 18.15
C SER A 145 -0.10 9.02 17.43
N VAL A 146 -1.31 9.42 17.79
CA VAL A 146 -2.00 10.55 17.16
C VAL A 146 -2.57 11.45 18.22
N LYS A 147 -2.02 12.65 18.34
CA LYS A 147 -2.72 13.75 19.00
C LYS A 147 -3.62 14.41 17.96
N THR A 148 -4.87 13.96 17.93
CA THR A 148 -5.95 14.52 17.12
C THR A 148 -6.16 15.99 17.52
N PHE A 149 -6.13 16.91 16.56
CA PHE A 149 -6.01 18.35 16.85
C PHE A 149 -7.32 19.04 17.26
N ALA A 150 -8.46 18.37 17.14
CA ALA A 150 -9.78 19.01 17.19
C ALA A 150 -10.84 18.30 18.05
N VAL A 151 -10.59 17.05 18.48
CA VAL A 151 -11.49 16.25 19.31
C VAL A 151 -10.60 15.64 20.39
N GLY A 152 -10.90 15.89 21.67
CA GLY A 152 -10.21 15.17 22.75
C GLY A 152 -10.59 13.69 22.76
N PRO A 153 -9.92 12.85 23.57
CA PRO A 153 -10.19 11.41 23.66
C PRO A 153 -11.69 11.11 23.70
N ARG A 154 -12.18 10.35 22.70
CA ARG A 154 -13.62 10.12 22.51
C ARG A 154 -13.91 8.69 22.08
N CYS A 155 -14.01 7.83 23.07
CA CYS A 155 -14.60 6.51 22.99
C CYS A 155 -15.79 6.41 22.01
N GLY A 156 -15.72 5.41 21.14
CA GLY A 156 -16.62 5.16 20.03
C GLY A 156 -16.31 6.00 18.79
N ASN A 157 -15.03 6.33 18.56
CA ASN A 157 -14.53 6.99 17.34
C ASN A 157 -13.66 6.06 16.45
N ALA A 158 -13.44 4.81 16.86
CA ALA A 158 -12.60 3.80 16.23
C ALA A 158 -11.09 4.14 16.13
N LEU A 159 -10.61 5.08 16.95
CA LEU A 159 -9.21 5.39 17.19
C LEU A 159 -8.91 5.10 18.66
N LEU A 160 -7.73 4.55 18.95
CA LEU A 160 -7.30 4.30 20.32
C LEU A 160 -6.69 5.60 20.87
N ASP A 161 -7.47 6.36 21.65
CA ASP A 161 -7.02 7.63 22.22
C ASP A 161 -6.28 7.45 23.58
N ASP A 162 -5.54 8.48 24.01
CA ASP A 162 -4.77 8.48 25.28
C ASP A 162 -5.69 8.19 26.50
N GLY A 163 -5.59 6.99 27.08
CA GLY A 163 -6.34 6.56 28.28
C GLY A 163 -7.42 5.49 28.03
N GLU A 164 -7.62 5.11 26.77
CA GLU A 164 -8.46 3.98 26.37
C GLU A 164 -7.63 2.70 26.26
N GLU A 165 -8.27 1.54 26.46
CA GLU A 165 -7.63 0.23 26.28
C GLU A 165 -8.03 -0.38 24.92
N CYS A 166 -9.15 0.06 24.34
CA CYS A 166 -9.67 -0.38 23.05
C CYS A 166 -10.73 0.62 22.52
N ASP A 167 -10.85 0.83 21.21
CA ASP A 167 -12.02 1.48 20.60
C ASP A 167 -12.42 0.73 19.32
N CYS A 168 -13.68 0.28 19.26
CA CYS A 168 -14.25 -0.51 18.17
C CYS A 168 -15.39 0.20 17.41
N GLY A 169 -15.52 1.53 17.55
CA GLY A 169 -16.64 2.30 17.03
C GLY A 169 -17.81 2.40 18.01
N THR A 170 -18.96 2.88 17.55
CA THR A 170 -20.13 3.09 18.44
C THR A 170 -20.72 1.78 18.95
N VAL A 171 -21.57 1.85 19.98
CA VAL A 171 -22.25 0.70 20.57
C VAL A 171 -23.11 -0.07 19.55
N GLU A 172 -23.64 0.61 18.53
CA GLU A 172 -24.43 0.01 17.46
C GLU A 172 -23.58 -0.69 16.38
N GLU A 173 -22.35 -0.21 16.16
CA GLU A 173 -21.46 -0.67 15.10
C GLU A 173 -20.45 -1.73 15.58
N CYS A 174 -20.02 -1.63 16.84
CA CYS A 174 -19.01 -2.49 17.42
C CYS A 174 -19.48 -3.96 17.51
N LYS A 175 -18.73 -4.84 16.85
CA LYS A 175 -18.91 -6.30 16.88
C LYS A 175 -17.80 -7.02 17.65
N ASN A 176 -16.93 -6.28 18.32
CA ASN A 176 -15.74 -6.79 18.98
C ASN A 176 -16.09 -7.24 20.42
N PRO A 177 -16.12 -8.55 20.73
CA PRO A 177 -16.48 -9.03 22.07
C PRO A 177 -15.42 -8.71 23.15
N CYS A 178 -14.23 -8.29 22.71
CA CYS A 178 -13.09 -8.00 23.57
C CYS A 178 -13.11 -6.57 24.11
N CYS A 179 -13.93 -5.69 23.53
CA CYS A 179 -14.00 -4.27 23.85
C CYS A 179 -15.40 -3.86 24.28
N ASP A 180 -15.53 -3.19 25.43
CA ASP A 180 -16.77 -2.53 25.82
C ASP A 180 -16.87 -1.17 25.11
N ALA A 181 -17.63 -1.13 24.02
CA ALA A 181 -17.89 0.06 23.22
C ALA A 181 -18.51 1.25 23.99
N SER A 182 -19.00 1.04 25.22
CA SER A 182 -19.53 2.11 26.07
C SER A 182 -18.49 2.72 27.02
N THR A 183 -17.36 2.04 27.25
CA THR A 183 -16.30 2.49 28.18
C THR A 183 -14.90 2.50 27.59
N CYS A 184 -14.70 1.95 26.39
CA CYS A 184 -13.42 1.80 25.69
C CYS A 184 -12.35 1.12 26.55
N ARG A 185 -12.80 0.08 27.25
CA ARG A 185 -12.02 -0.81 28.09
C ARG A 185 -12.14 -2.26 27.64
N LEU A 186 -11.11 -3.04 27.94
CA LEU A 186 -11.14 -4.47 27.68
C LEU A 186 -12.21 -5.14 28.55
N THR A 187 -12.95 -6.08 27.95
CA THR A 187 -13.90 -6.91 28.69
C THR A 187 -13.18 -7.85 29.66
N ILE A 188 -13.84 -8.27 30.73
CA ILE A 188 -13.20 -9.07 31.79
C ILE A 188 -12.65 -10.39 31.23
N GLY A 189 -11.33 -10.58 31.34
CA GLY A 189 -10.61 -11.75 30.82
C GLY A 189 -9.93 -11.53 29.46
N SER A 190 -10.20 -10.41 28.79
CA SER A 190 -9.54 -10.01 27.55
C SER A 190 -8.15 -9.42 27.84
N GLN A 191 -7.14 -9.85 27.06
CA GLN A 191 -5.77 -9.32 27.10
C GLN A 191 -5.50 -8.32 25.96
N CYS A 192 -6.31 -8.38 24.91
CA CYS A 192 -6.24 -7.56 23.72
C CYS A 192 -7.64 -7.37 23.16
N ALA A 193 -7.80 -6.37 22.28
CA ALA A 193 -9.00 -6.23 21.46
C ALA A 193 -8.69 -5.96 19.99
N HIS A 194 -7.47 -5.50 19.67
CA HIS A 194 -7.09 -5.07 18.33
C HIS A 194 -5.71 -5.62 17.96
N GLY A 195 -5.27 -5.39 16.72
CA GLY A 195 -3.97 -5.85 16.23
C GLY A 195 -3.97 -7.30 15.73
N GLN A 196 -2.99 -7.60 14.89
CA GLN A 196 -2.89 -8.88 14.18
C GLN A 196 -2.64 -10.08 15.10
N CYS A 197 -2.03 -9.87 16.27
CA CYS A 197 -1.77 -10.91 17.26
C CYS A 197 -2.96 -11.16 18.20
N CYS A 198 -4.11 -10.50 18.02
CA CYS A 198 -5.28 -10.70 18.86
C CYS A 198 -6.29 -11.66 18.22
N ASP A 199 -6.54 -12.80 18.86
CA ASP A 199 -7.63 -13.72 18.51
C ASP A 199 -8.34 -14.17 19.79
N SER A 200 -9.68 -14.21 19.73
CA SER A 200 -10.53 -14.61 20.85
C SER A 200 -10.21 -13.87 22.15
N CYS A 201 -9.84 -12.59 22.00
CA CYS A 201 -9.43 -11.66 23.06
C CYS A 201 -8.14 -12.02 23.81
N GLN A 202 -7.34 -12.96 23.30
CA GLN A 202 -6.03 -13.34 23.83
C GLN A 202 -4.94 -13.03 22.80
N VAL A 203 -3.72 -12.76 23.28
CA VAL A 203 -2.56 -12.59 22.39
C VAL A 203 -2.11 -13.98 21.90
N LEU A 204 -2.35 -14.28 20.63
CA LEU A 204 -1.99 -15.54 19.96
C LEU A 204 -0.79 -15.37 19.02
N SER A 205 -0.45 -16.43 18.26
CA SER A 205 0.77 -16.50 17.44
C SER A 205 0.59 -16.69 15.90
N LEU A 206 -0.41 -17.43 15.36
CA LEU A 206 -1.21 -17.25 14.08
C LEU A 206 -0.72 -17.22 12.55
N PRO A 207 -0.27 -18.31 11.85
CA PRO A 207 -0.12 -18.52 10.37
C PRO A 207 0.03 -17.49 9.21
N SER A 208 1.22 -17.01 8.78
CA SER A 208 1.54 -16.79 7.34
C SER A 208 3.00 -16.43 6.97
N ALA A 209 3.38 -16.72 5.71
CA ALA A 209 4.54 -16.14 4.99
C ALA A 209 4.34 -16.35 3.46
N SER A 210 4.87 -15.44 2.63
CA SER A 210 5.02 -15.64 1.17
C SER A 210 6.39 -16.22 0.81
N ASP A 211 6.63 -16.57 -0.45
CA ASP A 211 7.92 -17.08 -0.94
C ASP A 211 9.13 -16.17 -0.60
N CYS A 212 8.91 -14.86 -0.45
CA CYS A 212 9.95 -13.87 -0.16
C CYS A 212 9.87 -13.25 1.23
N ASP A 213 8.88 -13.66 2.01
CA ASP A 213 8.63 -13.15 3.34
C ASP A 213 9.08 -14.17 4.39
N LEU A 214 9.25 -13.78 5.66
CA LEU A 214 9.46 -14.75 6.74
C LEU A 214 8.32 -14.71 7.75
N PRO A 215 8.08 -15.83 8.43
CA PRO A 215 7.11 -15.90 9.51
C PRO A 215 7.41 -14.94 10.69
N GLU A 216 6.58 -13.94 10.97
CA GLU A 216 6.63 -13.22 12.26
C GLU A 216 6.01 -14.02 13.41
N TYR A 217 6.61 -13.93 14.60
CA TYR A 217 6.07 -14.57 15.81
C TYR A 217 5.64 -13.51 16.82
N CYS A 218 4.36 -13.49 17.16
CA CYS A 218 3.86 -12.67 18.26
C CYS A 218 4.56 -13.05 19.57
N THR A 219 4.94 -12.05 20.35
CA THR A 219 5.77 -12.23 21.55
C THR A 219 5.00 -12.81 22.75
N GLY A 220 3.67 -12.96 22.64
CA GLY A 220 2.78 -13.25 23.77
C GLY A 220 2.59 -12.08 24.74
N VAL A 221 3.20 -10.92 24.48
CA VAL A 221 3.17 -9.72 25.34
C VAL A 221 2.58 -8.49 24.63
N SER A 222 2.44 -8.54 23.30
CA SER A 222 1.95 -7.45 22.45
C SER A 222 0.83 -7.93 21.53
N GLU A 223 -0.28 -7.20 21.49
CA GLU A 223 -1.36 -7.41 20.51
C GLU A 223 -0.98 -6.98 19.07
N ASN A 224 0.08 -6.19 18.93
CA ASN A 224 0.67 -5.82 17.66
C ASN A 224 1.75 -6.83 17.25
N CYS A 225 1.76 -7.19 15.96
CA CYS A 225 2.81 -7.99 15.33
C CYS A 225 4.18 -7.31 15.48
N PRO A 226 5.30 -8.04 15.72
CA PRO A 226 6.63 -7.45 15.65
C PRO A 226 6.92 -6.91 14.24
N ALA A 227 8.00 -6.14 14.11
CA ALA A 227 8.41 -5.55 12.83
C ALA A 227 8.75 -6.62 11.79
N ASP A 228 8.14 -6.47 10.61
CA ASP A 228 8.31 -7.22 9.37
C ASP A 228 9.75 -7.69 9.09
N SER A 229 9.90 -8.96 8.71
CA SER A 229 11.18 -9.65 8.58
C SER A 229 11.25 -10.53 7.33
N PHE A 230 11.29 -9.95 6.14
CA PHE A 230 11.47 -10.73 4.89
C PHE A 230 12.82 -11.45 4.70
N GLU A 231 12.83 -12.42 3.78
CA GLU A 231 13.99 -13.18 3.30
C GLU A 231 15.10 -12.28 2.74
N MET A 232 16.35 -12.75 2.76
CA MET A 232 17.44 -12.06 2.10
C MET A 232 17.22 -11.94 0.58
N ASN A 233 17.61 -10.79 0.03
CA ASN A 233 17.47 -10.51 -1.40
C ASN A 233 18.24 -11.55 -2.24
N GLY A 234 17.68 -11.94 -3.39
CA GLY A 234 18.29 -12.91 -4.31
C GLY A 234 17.86 -14.37 -4.13
N LYS A 235 17.02 -14.71 -3.14
CA LYS A 235 16.30 -16.00 -3.11
C LYS A 235 15.41 -16.12 -4.36
N PRO A 236 15.44 -17.23 -5.14
CA PRO A 236 14.50 -17.43 -6.24
C PRO A 236 13.07 -17.51 -5.72
N CYS A 237 12.12 -16.91 -6.45
CA CYS A 237 10.70 -16.87 -6.11
C CYS A 237 9.84 -16.97 -7.38
N TYR A 238 8.55 -17.20 -7.19
CA TYR A 238 7.57 -17.17 -8.28
C TYR A 238 6.34 -16.33 -7.88
N ASP A 239 5.87 -15.52 -8.81
CA ASP A 239 4.59 -14.78 -8.71
C ASP A 239 3.85 -14.90 -10.05
N GLN A 240 3.82 -13.85 -10.88
CA GLN A 240 3.37 -13.96 -12.27
C GLN A 240 4.44 -14.57 -13.21
N ALA A 241 5.69 -14.58 -12.77
CA ALA A 241 6.84 -15.17 -13.45
C ALA A 241 7.93 -15.57 -12.44
N GLU A 242 8.95 -16.30 -12.91
CA GLU A 242 10.16 -16.58 -12.13
C GLU A 242 10.93 -15.28 -11.83
N GLY A 243 11.10 -14.96 -10.54
CA GLY A 243 11.80 -13.76 -10.07
C GLY A 243 12.90 -14.07 -9.05
N TYR A 244 13.36 -13.01 -8.38
CA TYR A 244 14.22 -13.09 -7.21
C TYR A 244 13.67 -12.14 -6.14
N CYS A 245 13.69 -12.59 -4.88
CA CYS A 245 13.20 -11.80 -3.76
C CYS A 245 13.99 -10.50 -3.62
N TYR A 246 13.25 -9.42 -3.40
CA TYR A 246 13.80 -8.10 -3.13
C TYR A 246 12.87 -7.36 -2.18
N ASN A 247 13.34 -7.15 -0.95
CA ASN A 247 12.61 -6.47 0.12
C ASN A 247 11.19 -7.04 0.35
N GLY A 248 11.09 -8.36 0.60
CA GLY A 248 9.82 -9.05 0.88
C GLY A 248 8.96 -9.36 -0.34
N GLN A 249 9.23 -8.72 -1.48
CA GLN A 249 8.47 -8.91 -2.71
C GLN A 249 9.21 -9.77 -3.73
N CYS A 250 8.47 -10.35 -4.69
CA CYS A 250 9.00 -11.03 -5.87
C CYS A 250 8.81 -10.16 -7.13
N PRO A 251 9.56 -9.05 -7.30
CA PRO A 251 9.35 -8.13 -8.41
C PRO A 251 9.65 -8.79 -9.75
N THR A 252 8.70 -8.70 -10.68
CA THR A 252 8.83 -9.17 -12.07
C THR A 252 8.33 -8.11 -13.05
N HIS A 253 8.74 -8.20 -14.32
CA HIS A 253 8.23 -7.31 -15.37
C HIS A 253 6.73 -7.51 -15.58
N GLU A 254 6.28 -8.77 -15.47
CA GLU A 254 4.89 -9.22 -15.58
C GLU A 254 4.03 -8.56 -14.49
N GLN A 255 4.38 -8.78 -13.22
CA GLN A 255 3.69 -8.19 -12.08
C GLN A 255 3.68 -6.67 -12.15
N HIS A 256 4.80 -6.04 -12.53
CA HIS A 256 4.85 -4.58 -12.65
C HIS A 256 3.96 -4.07 -13.79
N CYS A 257 3.93 -4.73 -14.94
CA CYS A 257 2.99 -4.38 -16.01
C CYS A 257 1.52 -4.53 -15.58
N TRP A 258 1.19 -5.57 -14.81
CA TRP A 258 -0.13 -5.74 -14.20
C TRP A 258 -0.44 -4.64 -13.18
N ARG A 259 0.49 -4.26 -12.29
CA ARG A 259 0.30 -3.09 -11.39
C ARG A 259 0.03 -1.82 -12.20
N LEU A 260 0.82 -1.57 -13.25
CA LEU A 260 0.70 -0.37 -14.08
C LEU A 260 -0.60 -0.28 -14.87
N PHE A 261 -1.13 -1.38 -15.42
CA PHE A 261 -2.24 -1.37 -16.39
C PHE A 261 -3.40 -2.34 -16.10
N GLY A 262 -3.38 -3.04 -14.97
CA GLY A 262 -4.44 -3.94 -14.53
C GLY A 262 -4.52 -5.25 -15.32
N LEU A 263 -5.69 -5.90 -15.24
CA LEU A 263 -5.93 -7.21 -15.82
C LEU A 263 -5.69 -7.24 -17.34
N GLY A 264 -4.98 -8.28 -17.81
CA GLY A 264 -4.68 -8.47 -19.23
C GLY A 264 -3.49 -7.65 -19.74
N ALA A 265 -2.81 -6.88 -18.87
CA ALA A 265 -1.50 -6.33 -19.17
C ALA A 265 -0.45 -7.45 -19.34
N LYS A 266 0.55 -7.20 -20.19
CA LYS A 266 1.66 -8.11 -20.50
C LYS A 266 2.94 -7.31 -20.71
N VAL A 267 4.08 -7.93 -20.47
CA VAL A 267 5.39 -7.35 -20.79
C VAL A 267 5.50 -7.11 -22.29
N GLY A 268 6.01 -5.94 -22.68
CA GLY A 268 6.31 -5.63 -24.07
C GLY A 268 7.42 -6.53 -24.63
N PRO A 269 7.39 -6.90 -25.92
CA PRO A 269 8.49 -7.64 -26.53
C PRO A 269 9.80 -6.85 -26.49
N ASP A 270 10.94 -7.53 -26.63
CA ASP A 270 12.29 -6.95 -26.52
C ASP A 270 12.51 -5.72 -27.41
N VAL A 271 11.82 -5.65 -28.56
CA VAL A 271 11.84 -4.51 -29.48
C VAL A 271 11.26 -3.21 -28.90
N CYS A 272 10.45 -3.29 -27.84
CA CYS A 272 10.06 -2.13 -27.04
C CYS A 272 11.23 -1.65 -26.16
N PHE A 273 11.92 -2.56 -25.48
CA PHE A 273 13.06 -2.23 -24.62
C PHE A 273 14.26 -1.66 -25.41
N ASP A 274 14.35 -1.96 -26.71
CA ASP A 274 15.31 -1.36 -27.64
C ASP A 274 15.20 0.18 -27.73
N LEU A 275 14.05 0.78 -27.35
CA LEU A 275 13.85 2.22 -27.23
C LEU A 275 14.71 2.86 -26.13
N THR A 276 15.00 2.14 -25.04
CA THR A 276 15.74 2.66 -23.87
C THR A 276 17.17 3.12 -24.19
N ARG A 277 17.68 2.76 -25.37
CA ARG A 277 18.98 3.20 -25.91
C ARG A 277 18.98 4.66 -26.40
N ARG A 278 17.81 5.33 -26.47
CA ARG A 278 17.71 6.75 -26.82
C ARG A 278 18.27 7.66 -25.72
N GLY A 279 18.00 7.34 -24.45
CA GLY A 279 18.38 8.20 -23.34
C GLY A 279 17.49 9.44 -23.24
N GLU A 280 16.18 9.23 -23.35
CA GLU A 280 15.13 10.28 -23.35
C GLU A 280 14.11 9.99 -22.23
N GLU A 281 13.21 10.94 -21.95
CA GLU A 281 12.10 10.70 -21.00
C GLU A 281 11.23 9.53 -21.49
N GLY A 282 10.89 8.60 -20.60
CA GLY A 282 10.18 7.35 -20.97
C GLY A 282 10.98 6.36 -21.83
N ALA A 283 12.27 6.61 -22.08
CA ALA A 283 13.15 5.75 -22.89
C ALA A 283 14.63 5.82 -22.44
N ASN A 284 14.92 5.36 -21.23
CA ASN A 284 16.23 5.52 -20.59
C ASN A 284 16.60 4.42 -19.57
N CYS A 285 17.83 4.45 -19.04
CA CYS A 285 18.35 3.70 -17.89
C CYS A 285 18.52 4.60 -16.65
N GLY A 286 17.53 5.46 -16.39
CA GLY A 286 17.52 6.44 -15.32
C GLY A 286 18.14 7.79 -15.66
N ARG A 287 18.09 8.69 -14.68
CA ARG A 287 18.47 10.09 -14.81
C ARG A 287 19.77 10.38 -14.07
N SER A 288 20.67 11.11 -14.73
CA SER A 288 21.90 11.66 -14.18
C SER A 288 21.79 13.18 -14.00
N LYS A 289 22.82 13.82 -13.45
CA LYS A 289 22.93 15.30 -13.40
C LYS A 289 22.94 15.95 -14.79
N PHE A 290 23.23 15.20 -15.85
CA PHE A 290 23.33 15.68 -17.23
C PHE A 290 22.09 15.35 -18.08
N GLY A 291 21.03 14.80 -17.46
CA GLY A 291 19.82 14.34 -18.15
C GLY A 291 19.66 12.82 -18.12
N TYR A 292 18.77 12.31 -18.96
CA TYR A 292 18.46 10.88 -19.08
C TYR A 292 19.66 10.10 -19.65
N THR A 293 19.83 8.86 -19.19
CA THR A 293 20.97 8.00 -19.54
C THR A 293 20.53 6.94 -20.55
N ALA A 294 21.19 6.84 -21.70
CA ALA A 294 20.94 5.74 -22.63
C ALA A 294 21.34 4.37 -22.04
N CYS A 295 20.51 3.34 -22.23
CA CYS A 295 20.87 1.98 -21.84
C CYS A 295 21.94 1.36 -22.73
N THR A 296 22.81 0.53 -22.14
CA THR A 296 23.68 -0.38 -22.89
C THR A 296 22.91 -1.66 -23.28
N PRO A 297 23.38 -2.46 -24.26
CA PRO A 297 22.72 -3.71 -24.64
C PRO A 297 22.55 -4.73 -23.51
N GLN A 298 23.35 -4.67 -22.45
CA GLN A 298 23.20 -5.54 -21.28
C GLN A 298 22.14 -5.03 -20.30
N ASN A 299 21.83 -3.73 -20.32
CA ASN A 299 21.01 -3.05 -19.29
C ASN A 299 19.62 -2.64 -19.78
N PHE A 300 19.31 -2.77 -21.08
CA PHE A 300 18.03 -2.36 -21.67
C PHE A 300 16.78 -2.97 -20.98
N LYS A 301 16.88 -4.20 -20.45
CA LYS A 301 15.84 -4.86 -19.64
C LYS A 301 15.69 -4.34 -18.21
N CYS A 302 16.50 -3.36 -17.80
CA CYS A 302 16.44 -2.65 -16.53
C CYS A 302 16.25 -1.13 -16.69
N GLY A 303 15.91 -0.67 -17.90
CA GLY A 303 15.56 0.72 -18.16
C GLY A 303 14.08 1.01 -17.91
N SER A 304 13.52 1.91 -18.73
CA SER A 304 12.08 2.15 -18.79
C SER A 304 11.33 0.85 -19.13
N ILE A 305 10.21 0.61 -18.45
CA ILE A 305 9.37 -0.57 -18.67
C ILE A 305 8.30 -0.30 -19.72
N TYR A 306 8.07 -1.28 -20.60
CA TYR A 306 7.02 -1.23 -21.60
C TYR A 306 6.10 -2.43 -21.47
N CYS A 307 4.80 -2.19 -21.66
CA CYS A 307 3.73 -3.16 -21.55
C CYS A 307 2.81 -3.10 -22.77
N GLY A 308 2.10 -4.20 -23.05
CA GLY A 308 0.98 -4.27 -23.98
C GLY A 308 -0.28 -4.81 -23.28
N GLY A 309 -1.46 -4.64 -23.89
CA GLY A 309 -2.73 -5.03 -23.24
C GLY A 309 -3.04 -4.20 -21.98
N GLY A 310 -4.01 -4.64 -21.16
CA GLY A 310 -4.46 -3.92 -19.97
C GLY A 310 -5.33 -2.67 -20.26
N GLY A 311 -5.88 -2.10 -19.19
CA GLY A 311 -6.80 -0.96 -19.17
C GLY A 311 -6.15 0.39 -18.82
N GLU A 312 -6.79 1.16 -17.95
CA GLU A 312 -6.31 2.48 -17.49
C GLU A 312 -5.02 2.33 -16.67
N SER A 313 -4.11 3.30 -16.82
CA SER A 313 -2.88 3.32 -16.02
C SER A 313 -3.20 3.64 -14.56
N ILE A 314 -2.44 3.07 -13.62
CA ILE A 314 -2.48 3.38 -12.18
C ILE A 314 -2.02 4.82 -11.84
N THR A 315 -1.78 5.65 -12.86
CA THR A 315 -1.46 7.08 -12.78
C THR A 315 -2.48 7.95 -13.52
N GLY A 316 -3.50 7.35 -14.16
CA GLY A 316 -4.42 8.00 -15.09
C GLY A 316 -3.78 8.41 -16.43
N LYS A 317 -2.44 8.45 -16.54
CA LYS A 317 -1.70 8.94 -17.70
C LYS A 317 -0.84 7.84 -18.32
N ARG A 318 -0.70 7.84 -19.64
CA ARG A 318 0.18 6.89 -20.36
C ARG A 318 0.84 7.53 -21.57
N ALA A 319 1.99 7.00 -21.94
CA ALA A 319 2.61 7.20 -23.24
C ALA A 319 2.61 5.88 -24.01
N ALA A 320 2.70 5.97 -25.33
CA ALA A 320 2.73 4.81 -26.23
C ALA A 320 3.66 5.09 -27.41
N TYR A 321 4.53 4.11 -27.71
CA TYR A 321 5.41 4.14 -28.87
C TYR A 321 5.07 2.98 -29.80
N THR A 322 4.81 3.26 -31.08
CA THR A 322 4.56 2.21 -32.08
C THR A 322 5.87 1.79 -32.72
N VAL A 323 6.28 0.53 -32.53
CA VAL A 323 7.53 -0.02 -33.06
C VAL A 323 7.22 -1.29 -33.88
N PHE A 324 7.48 -1.25 -35.19
CA PHE A 324 7.09 -2.32 -36.15
C PHE A 324 5.61 -2.78 -36.03
N GLY A 325 4.70 -1.85 -35.72
CA GLY A 325 3.26 -2.14 -35.55
C GLY A 325 2.86 -2.65 -34.15
N ILE A 326 3.81 -2.78 -33.21
CA ILE A 326 3.56 -3.14 -31.82
C ILE A 326 3.43 -1.85 -30.99
N GLU A 327 2.37 -1.73 -30.18
CA GLU A 327 2.22 -0.64 -29.20
C GLU A 327 3.01 -0.96 -27.92
N CYS A 328 4.03 -0.15 -27.64
CA CYS A 328 4.84 -0.21 -26.42
C CYS A 328 4.35 0.88 -25.45
N LYS A 329 3.52 0.52 -24.45
CA LYS A 329 2.94 1.47 -23.49
C LYS A 329 3.76 1.58 -22.21
N LEU A 330 3.81 2.77 -21.62
CA LEU A 330 4.32 3.00 -20.26
C LEU A 330 3.36 3.93 -19.49
N ALA A 331 3.34 3.78 -18.16
CA ALA A 331 2.67 4.73 -17.29
C ALA A 331 3.43 6.06 -17.32
N VAL A 332 2.71 7.19 -17.21
CA VAL A 332 3.33 8.52 -17.11
C VAL A 332 3.02 9.06 -15.73
N ASP A 333 4.06 9.24 -14.93
CA ASP A 333 3.92 9.77 -13.58
C ASP A 333 4.33 11.26 -13.54
N ASP A 334 3.57 12.06 -12.79
CA ASP A 334 3.98 13.41 -12.41
C ASP A 334 5.00 13.33 -11.26
N ASP A 335 4.81 12.38 -10.33
CA ASP A 335 5.71 12.10 -9.23
C ASP A 335 6.92 11.28 -9.73
N LYS A 336 7.94 11.99 -10.22
CA LYS A 336 9.17 11.38 -10.72
C LYS A 336 9.99 10.66 -9.64
N THR A 337 9.60 10.72 -8.35
CA THR A 337 10.30 10.01 -7.27
C THR A 337 9.90 8.53 -7.22
N ARG A 338 8.64 8.21 -7.58
CA ARG A 338 8.14 6.82 -7.61
C ARG A 338 8.78 5.97 -8.70
N ASN A 339 9.24 6.57 -9.80
CA ASN A 339 9.85 5.89 -10.95
C ASN A 339 8.98 4.72 -11.49
N MET A 340 7.65 4.90 -11.51
CA MET A 340 6.72 3.84 -11.95
C MET A 340 6.92 3.42 -13.42
N ASP A 341 7.51 4.29 -14.24
CA ASP A 341 7.88 4.07 -15.64
C ASP A 341 9.16 3.24 -15.83
N MET A 342 9.82 2.83 -14.74
CA MET A 342 11.06 2.05 -14.76
C MET A 342 10.82 0.60 -14.32
N VAL A 343 11.68 -0.31 -14.79
CA VAL A 343 11.70 -1.69 -14.31
C VAL A 343 12.07 -1.71 -12.81
N PRO A 344 11.31 -2.41 -11.94
CA PRO A 344 11.57 -2.38 -10.50
C PRO A 344 12.90 -3.03 -10.12
N LYS A 345 13.48 -2.56 -9.01
CA LYS A 345 14.70 -3.14 -8.43
C LYS A 345 14.43 -4.59 -8.01
N GLY A 346 15.41 -5.47 -8.18
CA GLY A 346 15.28 -6.91 -7.93
C GLY A 346 14.76 -7.71 -9.12
N ALA A 347 14.06 -7.08 -10.08
CA ALA A 347 13.45 -7.79 -11.21
C ALA A 347 14.47 -8.57 -12.04
N LYS A 348 14.11 -9.80 -12.42
CA LYS A 348 14.95 -10.68 -13.22
C LYS A 348 15.18 -10.11 -14.61
N CYS A 349 16.44 -9.91 -14.98
CA CYS A 349 16.83 -9.36 -16.30
C CYS A 349 17.63 -10.34 -17.17
N GLY A 350 17.89 -11.54 -16.65
CA GLY A 350 18.56 -12.63 -17.34
C GLY A 350 18.84 -13.80 -16.40
N PRO A 351 19.46 -14.88 -16.90
CA PRO A 351 19.85 -16.02 -16.06
C PRO A 351 20.78 -15.57 -14.94
N ASN A 352 20.40 -15.81 -13.67
CA ASN A 352 21.13 -15.39 -12.47
C ASN A 352 21.40 -13.87 -12.37
N LYS A 353 20.52 -13.05 -12.96
CA LYS A 353 20.69 -11.58 -12.98
C LYS A 353 19.43 -10.80 -12.60
N VAL A 354 19.66 -9.70 -11.91
CA VAL A 354 18.65 -8.80 -11.33
C VAL A 354 18.91 -7.35 -11.75
N CYS A 355 17.85 -6.55 -11.80
CA CYS A 355 17.93 -5.12 -12.00
C CYS A 355 18.29 -4.39 -10.70
N LEU A 356 19.44 -3.71 -10.69
CA LEU A 356 19.87 -2.86 -9.58
C LEU A 356 20.42 -1.54 -10.13
N GLN A 357 19.88 -0.41 -9.67
CA GLN A 357 20.25 0.93 -10.17
C GLN A 357 20.22 1.01 -11.71
N ASN A 358 19.17 0.45 -12.32
CA ASN A 358 18.94 0.39 -13.77
C ASN A 358 20.03 -0.35 -14.56
N ARG A 359 20.72 -1.30 -13.91
CA ARG A 359 21.72 -2.18 -14.52
C ARG A 359 21.37 -3.64 -14.26
N CYS A 360 21.62 -4.49 -15.24
CA CYS A 360 21.45 -5.93 -15.13
C CYS A 360 22.71 -6.57 -14.56
N VAL A 361 22.72 -6.79 -13.25
CA VAL A 361 23.87 -7.29 -12.48
C VAL A 361 23.64 -8.74 -12.04
N ASP A 362 24.73 -9.43 -11.70
CA ASP A 362 24.65 -10.80 -11.17
C ASP A 362 23.98 -10.80 -9.78
N VAL A 363 23.13 -11.80 -9.52
CA VAL A 363 22.37 -11.94 -8.25
C VAL A 363 23.28 -12.07 -7.02
N SER A 364 24.53 -12.52 -7.20
CA SER A 364 25.55 -12.56 -6.12
C SER A 364 25.89 -11.20 -5.51
N VAL A 365 25.39 -10.08 -6.07
CA VAL A 365 25.44 -8.75 -5.44
C VAL A 365 24.78 -8.71 -4.06
N TYR A 366 23.83 -9.62 -3.78
CA TYR A 366 23.19 -9.75 -2.47
C TYR A 366 23.89 -10.75 -1.52
N GLY A 367 25.02 -11.34 -1.94
CA GLY A 367 25.74 -12.38 -1.22
C GLY A 367 25.50 -13.78 -1.79
N LYS A 368 26.04 -14.79 -1.12
CA LYS A 368 25.94 -16.21 -1.52
C LYS A 368 25.05 -16.99 -0.57
N LYS A 369 24.16 -17.81 -1.14
CA LYS A 369 23.25 -18.67 -0.37
C LYS A 369 24.00 -19.66 0.52
N GLU A 370 25.15 -20.16 0.06
CA GLU A 370 25.99 -21.11 0.80
C GLU A 370 26.62 -20.49 2.06
N ASP A 371 26.91 -19.19 2.04
CA ASP A 371 27.49 -18.50 3.19
C ASP A 371 26.43 -18.24 4.26
N CYS A 372 25.19 -17.92 3.84
CA CYS A 372 24.04 -17.88 4.74
C CYS A 372 23.72 -19.25 5.36
N ALA A 373 23.60 -20.30 4.53
CA ALA A 373 23.27 -21.64 4.99
C ALA A 373 24.28 -22.15 6.04
N LYS A 374 25.58 -21.88 5.86
CA LYS A 374 26.61 -22.18 6.86
C LYS A 374 26.45 -21.36 8.14
N LYS A 375 26.18 -20.05 8.02
CA LYS A 375 26.00 -19.15 9.17
C LYS A 375 24.84 -19.59 10.07
N CYS A 376 23.76 -20.08 9.49
CA CYS A 376 22.57 -20.56 10.18
C CYS A 376 22.58 -22.09 10.39
N ASN A 377 23.76 -22.73 10.36
CA ASN A 377 23.97 -24.17 10.57
C ASN A 377 23.09 -25.12 9.72
N ASN A 378 22.57 -24.63 8.59
CA ASN A 378 21.55 -25.25 7.73
C ASN A 378 20.18 -25.47 8.42
N ASN A 379 19.97 -24.88 9.60
CA ASN A 379 18.76 -24.94 10.41
C ASN A 379 18.00 -23.60 10.39
N GLY A 380 18.20 -22.78 9.37
CA GLY A 380 17.53 -21.49 9.21
C GLY A 380 17.92 -20.80 7.90
N VAL A 381 17.29 -19.67 7.65
CA VAL A 381 17.53 -18.77 6.51
C VAL A 381 17.96 -17.39 6.99
N CYS A 382 18.52 -16.55 6.12
CA CYS A 382 18.91 -15.21 6.51
C CYS A 382 17.81 -14.23 6.19
N ASN A 383 17.39 -13.44 7.18
CA ASN A 383 16.52 -12.30 6.93
C ASN A 383 17.29 -11.17 6.22
N HIS A 384 16.57 -10.11 5.86
CA HIS A 384 17.13 -8.91 5.24
C HIS A 384 18.16 -8.15 6.08
N LYS A 385 18.21 -8.35 7.41
CA LYS A 385 19.24 -7.79 8.31
C LYS A 385 20.53 -8.62 8.30
N ASN A 386 20.57 -9.70 7.51
CA ASN A 386 21.63 -10.72 7.55
C ASN A 386 21.72 -11.34 8.96
N GLU A 387 20.58 -11.69 9.55
CA GLU A 387 20.45 -12.43 10.81
C GLU A 387 19.76 -13.76 10.52
N CYS A 388 20.03 -14.80 11.33
CA CYS A 388 19.43 -16.11 11.10
C CYS A 388 18.01 -16.16 11.66
N HIS A 389 17.06 -16.37 10.75
CA HIS A 389 15.70 -16.78 11.06
C HIS A 389 15.68 -18.32 11.12
N CYS A 390 15.59 -18.86 12.33
CA CYS A 390 15.76 -20.29 12.57
C CYS A 390 14.49 -21.10 12.27
N ASN A 391 14.68 -22.33 11.78
CA ASN A 391 13.63 -23.32 11.63
C ASN A 391 13.04 -23.66 13.01
N ALA A 392 11.76 -24.07 13.04
CA ALA A 392 11.07 -24.47 14.26
C ALA A 392 11.90 -25.49 15.08
N GLY A 393 12.05 -25.21 16.38
CA GLY A 393 12.84 -26.01 17.32
C GLY A 393 14.29 -25.53 17.52
N TRP A 394 14.83 -24.65 16.67
CA TRP A 394 16.19 -24.12 16.78
C TRP A 394 16.24 -22.67 17.29
N ALA A 395 17.20 -22.38 18.17
CA ALA A 395 17.36 -21.08 18.80
C ALA A 395 18.26 -20.12 17.98
N PRO A 396 17.91 -18.83 17.87
CA PRO A 396 18.82 -17.80 17.36
C PRO A 396 20.01 -17.58 18.33
N PRO A 397 21.13 -16.98 17.88
CA PRO A 397 21.31 -16.27 16.60
C PRO A 397 21.97 -17.08 15.47
N TYR A 398 22.34 -18.35 15.71
CA TYR A 398 23.06 -19.19 14.73
C TYR A 398 22.34 -20.50 14.37
N CYS A 399 21.23 -20.84 15.01
CA CYS A 399 20.48 -22.08 14.79
C CYS A 399 21.34 -23.36 15.01
N ASP A 400 22.30 -23.29 15.93
CA ASP A 400 23.19 -24.39 16.34
C ASP A 400 22.70 -25.17 17.56
N THR A 401 21.72 -24.62 18.29
CA THR A 401 21.20 -25.14 19.55
C THR A 401 19.67 -25.36 19.43
N GLN A 402 19.15 -26.50 19.89
CA GLN A 402 17.70 -26.70 19.97
C GLN A 402 17.14 -26.11 21.26
N TYR A 403 15.90 -25.60 21.24
CA TYR A 403 15.25 -25.07 22.44
C TYR A 403 15.13 -26.10 23.56
N ALA A 404 15.04 -27.39 23.23
CA ALA A 404 15.01 -28.50 24.20
C ALA A 404 16.32 -28.69 24.97
N ASP A 405 17.45 -28.22 24.42
CA ASP A 405 18.80 -28.36 25.01
C ASP A 405 19.23 -27.12 25.80
N LEU A 406 18.41 -26.06 25.84
CA LEU A 406 18.70 -24.84 26.59
C LEU A 406 18.58 -25.08 28.12
N PRO A 407 19.49 -24.54 28.94
CA PRO A 407 19.39 -24.65 30.40
C PRO A 407 18.10 -24.01 30.93
N GLN A 408 17.26 -24.81 31.59
CA GLN A 408 16.11 -24.33 32.36
C GLN A 408 16.59 -23.32 33.42
N GLY A 409 16.25 -22.04 33.24
CA GLY A 409 16.65 -20.95 34.14
C GLY A 409 17.39 -19.79 33.50
N THR A 410 17.59 -19.75 32.18
CA THR A 410 18.03 -18.53 31.50
C THR A 410 16.79 -17.70 31.13
N GLU A 411 16.61 -16.52 31.73
CA GLU A 411 15.48 -15.62 31.41
C GLU A 411 15.62 -15.00 30.01
N LEU A 412 15.14 -15.74 29.01
CA LEU A 412 14.76 -15.24 27.70
C LEU A 412 13.29 -15.62 27.49
N PHE A 413 12.41 -14.76 28.02
CA PHE A 413 10.94 -14.76 27.87
C PHE A 413 10.31 -16.15 27.67
N THR A 414 10.18 -16.90 28.77
CA THR A 414 9.52 -18.20 28.79
C THR A 414 8.02 -18.08 28.49
N GLY A 415 7.61 -18.55 27.32
CA GLY A 415 6.21 -18.60 26.87
C GLY A 415 5.88 -19.83 26.04
N PHE A 416 6.54 -20.97 26.31
CA PHE A 416 6.34 -22.24 25.60
C PHE A 416 6.18 -23.42 26.55
N ASP A 417 4.99 -23.56 27.13
CA ASP A 417 4.47 -24.90 27.44
C ASP A 417 3.85 -25.49 26.16
N SER A 418 3.93 -26.81 26.03
CA SER A 418 3.69 -27.58 24.80
C SER A 418 2.32 -27.37 24.15
N VAL A 419 2.22 -26.43 23.21
CA VAL A 419 1.08 -26.23 22.28
C VAL A 419 1.63 -25.89 20.88
N ALA A 420 0.88 -26.24 19.83
CA ALA A 420 1.30 -26.12 18.43
C ALA A 420 1.73 -24.68 18.05
N VAL A 421 2.95 -24.56 17.51
CA VAL A 421 3.62 -23.30 17.17
C VAL A 421 3.05 -22.71 15.88
N ASN A 422 2.84 -21.38 15.87
CA ASN A 422 1.99 -20.65 14.94
C ASN A 422 2.53 -19.17 14.77
N VAL A 423 2.24 -18.43 13.67
CA VAL A 423 3.02 -17.28 13.08
C VAL A 423 2.19 -16.13 12.46
N CYS A 424 2.22 -14.86 12.89
CA CYS A 424 1.39 -13.79 12.29
C CYS A 424 1.79 -13.33 10.87
N LYS A 425 0.81 -12.75 10.15
CA LYS A 425 1.01 -12.02 8.89
C LYS A 425 0.97 -10.51 9.12
N GLN A 426 2.01 -9.77 8.74
CA GLN A 426 1.81 -8.38 8.33
C GLN A 426 1.16 -8.37 6.93
N GLN A 427 -0.08 -7.88 6.80
CA GLN A 427 -0.73 -7.83 5.49
C GLN A 427 -0.05 -6.82 4.56
N VAL A 428 0.81 -7.30 3.66
CA VAL A 428 0.60 -6.96 2.25
C VAL A 428 -0.77 -7.55 1.87
N SER A 429 -1.69 -6.70 1.43
CA SER A 429 -3.14 -6.95 1.49
C SER A 429 -3.64 -8.00 0.49
N GLU A 430 -3.44 -9.29 0.77
CA GLU A 430 -4.29 -10.35 0.25
C GLU A 430 -5.63 -10.34 1.00
N GLN A 431 -6.54 -9.48 0.54
CA GLN A 431 -7.92 -9.49 0.97
C GLN A 431 -8.71 -10.47 0.10
N VAL A 432 -9.06 -11.63 0.66
CA VAL A 432 -10.03 -12.54 0.03
C VAL A 432 -11.40 -11.90 0.10
N TRP A 433 -11.77 -11.19 -0.96
CA TRP A 433 -13.04 -10.48 -1.04
C TRP A 433 -14.19 -11.44 -1.36
N CYS A 434 -15.09 -11.61 -0.39
CA CYS A 434 -16.35 -12.33 -0.56
C CYS A 434 -17.51 -11.33 -0.72
N TYR A 435 -18.10 -11.27 -1.92
CA TYR A 435 -19.26 -10.43 -2.20
C TYR A 435 -20.55 -11.27 -2.28
N TYR A 436 -21.67 -10.70 -1.84
CA TYR A 436 -22.97 -11.34 -1.99
C TYR A 436 -23.52 -11.08 -3.40
N SER A 437 -23.73 -12.14 -4.18
CA SER A 437 -24.23 -12.07 -5.55
C SER A 437 -25.77 -12.13 -5.56
N PRO A 438 -26.51 -11.03 -5.83
CA PRO A 438 -27.97 -11.04 -5.74
C PRO A 438 -28.64 -11.91 -6.81
N SER A 439 -27.96 -12.14 -7.94
CA SER A 439 -28.44 -12.96 -9.05
C SER A 439 -28.32 -14.46 -8.79
N SER A 440 -27.38 -14.90 -7.94
CA SER A 440 -27.23 -16.30 -7.54
C SER A 440 -27.63 -16.60 -6.09
N LYS A 441 -27.87 -15.57 -5.27
CA LYS A 441 -28.15 -15.65 -3.82
C LYS A 441 -27.07 -16.37 -3.00
N GLU A 442 -25.83 -16.30 -3.47
CA GLU A 442 -24.67 -16.94 -2.86
C GLU A 442 -23.59 -15.91 -2.54
N HIS A 443 -22.82 -16.15 -1.47
CA HIS A 443 -21.56 -15.45 -1.26
C HIS A 443 -20.51 -16.04 -2.20
N LYS A 444 -19.92 -15.20 -3.06
CA LYS A 444 -18.82 -15.58 -3.95
C LYS A 444 -17.54 -14.94 -3.44
N CYS A 445 -16.56 -15.76 -3.11
CA CYS A 445 -15.21 -15.32 -2.78
C CYS A 445 -14.34 -15.38 -4.04
N LEU A 446 -13.63 -14.29 -4.32
CA LEU A 446 -12.71 -14.20 -5.46
C LEU A 446 -11.39 -14.93 -5.13
N ASN A 447 -11.38 -16.24 -5.36
CA ASN A 447 -10.13 -16.97 -5.61
C ASN A 447 -9.94 -17.13 -7.12
N GLN A 448 -8.90 -16.52 -7.68
CA GLN A 448 -8.28 -17.03 -8.91
C GLN A 448 -7.41 -18.22 -8.50
N ILE A 449 -7.39 -19.40 -9.10
CA ILE A 449 -8.05 -20.01 -10.28
C ILE A 449 -8.21 -21.53 -9.94
N PRO A 450 -9.02 -22.35 -10.66
CA PRO A 450 -9.29 -23.78 -10.40
C PRO A 450 -8.15 -24.67 -9.89
#